data_AF-A0A803JTA0-F1
#
_entry.id   AF-A0A803JTA0-F1
#
_cell.length_a   1.000
_cell.length_b   1.000
_cell.length_c   1.000
_cell.angle_alpha   90.00
_cell.angle_beta   90.00
_cell.angle_gamma   90.00
#
_symmetry.space_group_name_H-M   'P 1'
#
loop_
_entity.id
_entity.type
_entity.pdbx_description
1 polymer ?
#
loop_
_entity_poly.entity_id
_entity_poly.type
_entity_poly.pdbx_seq_one_letter_code
_entity_poly.pdbx_strand_id
1 'polypeptide(L)'
;MVKKITNEYGIWTGKRLFHVRLRDDESSEDGFDHPDQLINISGNRGFLKYNGMPLFCWKRCRQYGHLADGCTFCQNCGKTGHEDACPEEKMARCNKCGKPGHLAAACQMQKTCNMCGKEGHVYKDCPSKAKSAVTYADKVRMLPARSESEQKLVKSVTT
;
A
#
# COMPACT_ATOMS: atom_id res chain seq x y z
N MET A 1 3.02 12.82 19.30
CA MET A 1 1.92 12.48 20.22
C MET A 1 0.76 11.91 19.42
N VAL A 2 0.17 10.78 19.84
CA VAL A 2 -0.98 10.16 19.15
C VAL A 2 -2.26 10.57 19.87
N LYS A 3 -3.16 11.29 19.20
CA LYS A 3 -4.43 11.76 19.79
C LYS A 3 -5.60 10.92 19.28
N LYS A 4 -6.50 10.48 20.18
CA LYS A 4 -7.74 9.80 19.78
C LYS A 4 -8.75 10.83 19.25
N ILE A 5 -9.43 10.53 18.16
CA ILE A 5 -10.49 11.38 17.62
C ILE A 5 -11.83 10.92 18.20
N THR A 6 -12.46 11.76 19.00
CA THR A 6 -13.78 11.53 19.60
C THR A 6 -14.86 12.30 18.86
N ASN A 7 -16.10 11.80 18.90
CA ASN A 7 -17.27 12.56 18.43
C ASN A 7 -17.68 13.63 19.47
N GLU A 8 -18.76 14.35 19.18
CA GLU A 8 -19.32 15.39 20.04
C GLU A 8 -19.72 14.86 21.44
N TYR A 9 -20.09 13.58 21.53
CA TYR A 9 -20.44 12.90 22.77
C TYR A 9 -19.22 12.32 23.53
N GLY A 10 -17.99 12.61 23.09
CA GLY A 10 -16.77 12.09 23.73
C GLY A 10 -16.44 10.63 23.42
N ILE A 11 -17.22 9.95 22.57
CA ILE A 11 -17.01 8.55 22.19
C ILE A 11 -15.94 8.46 21.09
N TRP A 12 -15.02 7.51 21.22
CA TRP A 12 -13.94 7.31 20.25
C TRP A 12 -14.47 6.80 18.90
N THR A 13 -14.09 7.47 17.81
CA THR A 13 -14.53 7.17 16.43
C THR A 13 -13.74 6.04 15.75
N GLY A 14 -12.86 5.34 16.48
CA GLY A 14 -11.90 4.40 15.90
C GLY A 14 -10.70 5.07 15.20
N LYS A 15 -10.75 6.39 14.98
CA LYS A 15 -9.68 7.15 14.30
C LYS A 15 -8.67 7.71 15.29
N ARG A 16 -7.42 7.87 14.84
CA ARG A 16 -6.32 8.47 15.59
C ARG A 16 -5.67 9.55 14.73
N LEU A 17 -5.31 10.65 15.36
CA LEU A 17 -4.52 11.73 14.78
C LEU A 17 -3.05 11.53 15.12
N PHE A 18 -2.21 11.60 14.11
CA PHE A 18 -0.76 11.49 14.21
C PHE A 18 -0.15 12.79 13.70
N HIS A 19 0.91 13.24 14.36
CA HIS A 19 1.80 14.24 13.77
C HIS A 19 2.85 13.51 12.94
N VAL A 20 2.94 13.88 11.67
CA VAL A 20 3.91 13.36 10.71
C VAL A 20 4.80 14.52 10.30
N ARG A 21 6.11 14.28 10.25
CA ARG A 21 7.09 15.19 9.67
C ARG A 21 7.47 14.63 8.32
N LEU A 22 7.25 15.41 7.27
CA LEU A 22 7.73 15.07 5.92
C LEU A 22 9.20 15.50 5.79
N ARG A 23 9.93 14.87 4.87
CA ARG A 23 11.27 15.32 4.50
C ARG A 23 11.13 16.50 3.53
N ASP A 24 12.16 17.32 3.45
CA ASP A 24 12.20 18.41 2.49
C ASP A 24 12.66 17.88 1.12
N ASP A 25 12.06 18.39 0.04
CA ASP A 25 12.45 18.12 -1.35
C ASP A 25 12.25 19.39 -2.18
N GLU A 26 13.34 19.93 -2.72
CA GLU A 26 13.33 21.15 -3.56
C GLU A 26 12.60 20.94 -4.89
N SER A 27 12.35 19.68 -5.29
CA SER A 27 11.68 19.34 -6.54
C SER A 27 10.16 19.50 -6.47
N SER A 28 9.58 19.41 -5.26
CA SER A 28 8.14 19.55 -5.04
C SER A 28 7.77 21.02 -4.92
N GLU A 29 6.61 21.40 -5.45
CA GLU A 29 6.10 22.78 -5.43
C GLU A 29 5.94 23.33 -3.99
N ASP A 30 5.61 22.46 -3.05
CA ASP A 30 5.47 22.79 -1.62
C ASP A 30 6.73 22.50 -0.80
N GLY A 31 7.81 22.04 -1.43
CA GLY A 31 9.10 21.82 -0.78
C GLY A 31 9.19 20.55 0.07
N PHE A 32 8.22 19.64 0.01
CA PHE A 32 8.21 18.41 0.80
C PHE A 32 8.23 17.14 -0.07
N ASP A 33 8.85 16.09 0.47
CA ASP A 33 8.82 14.73 -0.07
C ASP A 33 7.55 14.01 0.43
N HIS A 34 6.55 13.89 -0.43
CA HIS A 34 5.29 13.26 -0.10
C HIS A 34 5.37 11.74 -0.28
N PRO A 35 4.94 10.93 0.70
CA PRO A 35 4.78 9.50 0.53
C PRO A 35 3.68 9.19 -0.49
N ASP A 36 3.92 8.16 -1.30
CA ASP A 36 2.95 7.64 -2.26
C ASP A 36 1.57 7.45 -1.63
N GLN A 37 0.54 7.91 -2.35
CA GLN A 37 -0.84 7.75 -1.91
C GLN A 37 -1.22 6.27 -1.77
N LEU A 38 -0.63 5.40 -2.61
CA LEU A 38 -0.87 3.97 -2.60
C LEU A 38 0.28 3.26 -1.88
N ILE A 39 -0.02 2.73 -0.69
CA ILE A 39 0.93 1.95 0.10
C ILE A 39 0.56 0.48 0.08
N ASN A 40 1.53 -0.40 -0.14
CA ASN A 40 1.32 -1.84 -0.01
C ASN A 40 1.88 -2.29 1.34
N ILE A 41 0.97 -2.58 2.28
CA ILE A 41 1.36 -3.16 3.56
C ILE A 41 1.08 -4.65 3.46
N SER A 42 2.13 -5.43 3.18
CA SER A 42 2.01 -6.86 2.83
C SER A 42 1.12 -7.05 1.59
N GLY A 43 0.27 -8.07 1.57
CA GLY A 43 -0.67 -8.34 0.47
C GLY A 43 -1.85 -7.36 0.36
N ASN A 44 -1.95 -6.36 1.25
CA ASN A 44 -3.05 -5.42 1.30
C ASN A 44 -2.65 -4.06 0.72
N ARG A 45 -3.46 -3.60 -0.23
CA ARG A 45 -3.39 -2.23 -0.76
C ARG A 45 -4.06 -1.29 0.23
N GLY A 46 -3.29 -0.35 0.77
CA GLY A 46 -3.74 0.75 1.61
C GLY A 46 -3.65 2.09 0.87
N PHE A 47 -4.49 3.04 1.28
CA PHE A 47 -4.48 4.40 0.76
C PHE A 47 -4.15 5.37 1.89
N LEU A 48 -3.13 6.21 1.67
CA LEU A 48 -2.78 7.30 2.55
C LEU A 48 -3.40 8.59 1.98
N LYS A 49 -4.14 9.32 2.82
CA LYS A 49 -4.65 10.67 2.47
C LYS A 49 -4.47 11.56 3.69
N TYR A 50 -3.90 12.74 3.47
CA TYR A 50 -3.77 13.78 4.47
C TYR A 50 -4.00 15.16 3.86
N ASN A 51 -4.18 16.15 4.71
CA ASN A 51 -4.45 17.53 4.29
C ASN A 51 -3.20 18.14 3.66
N GLY A 52 -3.37 18.84 2.54
CA GLY A 52 -2.24 19.43 1.80
C GLY A 52 -1.47 18.42 0.94
N MET A 53 -1.97 17.20 0.76
CA MET A 53 -1.37 16.26 -0.18
C MET A 53 -1.54 16.77 -1.62
N PRO A 54 -0.44 16.90 -2.41
CA PRO A 54 -0.52 17.31 -3.80
C PRO A 54 -1.24 16.25 -4.64
N LEU A 55 -1.76 16.66 -5.80
CA LEU A 55 -2.40 15.74 -6.74
C LEU A 55 -1.41 14.64 -7.15
N PHE A 56 -1.86 13.39 -7.20
CA PHE A 56 -1.00 12.24 -7.51
C PHE A 56 -1.59 11.37 -8.62
N CYS A 57 -0.77 11.08 -9.63
CA CYS A 57 -1.16 10.24 -10.76
C CYS A 57 -0.95 8.74 -10.45
N TRP A 58 -1.92 8.13 -9.76
CA TRP A 58 -1.83 6.73 -9.30
C TRP A 58 -1.79 5.66 -10.40
N LYS A 59 -2.26 5.96 -11.62
CA LYS A 59 -2.50 4.96 -12.68
C LYS A 59 -1.42 4.92 -13.75
N ARG A 60 -0.82 6.05 -14.11
CA ARG A 60 0.06 6.17 -15.28
C ARG A 60 1.52 6.42 -14.88
N CYS A 61 1.88 7.64 -14.49
CA CYS A 61 3.28 8.02 -14.23
C CYS A 61 3.72 7.94 -12.77
N ARG A 62 2.79 7.83 -11.80
CA ARG A 62 3.09 7.84 -10.35
C ARG A 62 3.87 9.08 -9.89
N GLN A 63 3.56 10.23 -10.48
CA GLN A 63 4.14 11.51 -10.10
C GLN A 63 3.08 12.44 -9.51
N TYR A 64 3.54 13.42 -8.74
CA TYR A 64 2.72 14.50 -8.20
C TYR A 64 2.44 15.60 -9.25
N GLY A 65 1.47 16.47 -8.96
CA GLY A 65 1.11 17.65 -9.75
C GLY A 65 -0.12 17.49 -10.66
N HIS A 66 -0.58 16.27 -10.97
CA HIS A 66 -1.75 16.06 -11.83
C HIS A 66 -2.54 14.79 -11.50
N LEU A 67 -3.81 14.75 -11.95
CA LEU A 67 -4.67 13.57 -11.88
C LEU A 67 -4.42 12.63 -13.05
N ALA A 68 -4.87 11.38 -12.92
CA ALA A 68 -4.72 10.37 -13.96
C ALA A 68 -5.29 10.81 -15.32
N ASP A 69 -6.32 11.64 -15.35
CA ASP A 69 -6.96 12.13 -16.58
C ASP A 69 -6.13 13.20 -17.31
N GLY A 70 -5.33 13.98 -16.59
CA GLY A 70 -4.42 14.97 -17.19
C GLY A 70 -3.01 14.43 -17.47
N CYS A 71 -2.84 13.11 -17.38
CA CYS A 71 -1.52 12.49 -17.49
C CYS A 71 -1.16 12.22 -18.96
N THR A 72 -0.25 13.01 -19.51
CA THR A 72 0.27 12.84 -20.87
C THR A 72 1.42 11.83 -20.96
N PHE A 73 1.62 11.02 -19.93
CA PHE A 73 2.63 9.96 -19.90
C PHE A 73 2.16 8.73 -20.68
N CYS A 74 2.92 8.35 -21.70
CA CYS A 74 2.63 7.19 -22.49
C CYS A 74 3.16 5.91 -21.84
N GLN A 75 2.28 4.95 -21.56
CA GLN A 75 2.68 3.64 -21.03
C GLN A 75 3.44 2.74 -22.03
N ASN A 76 3.39 3.08 -23.33
CA ASN A 76 4.11 2.35 -24.37
C ASN A 76 5.60 2.77 -24.40
N CYS A 77 5.89 4.02 -24.75
CA CYS A 77 7.28 4.50 -24.89
C CYS A 77 7.88 5.09 -23.60
N GLY A 78 7.07 5.39 -22.58
CA GLY A 78 7.52 6.01 -21.33
C GLY A 78 7.84 7.51 -21.42
N LYS A 79 7.50 8.15 -22.55
CA LYS A 79 7.67 9.61 -22.75
C LYS A 79 6.37 10.34 -22.44
N THR A 80 6.49 11.61 -22.03
CA THR A 80 5.36 12.52 -21.86
C THR A 80 5.01 13.25 -23.17
N GLY A 81 3.81 13.80 -23.28
CA GLY A 81 3.34 14.59 -24.42
C GLY A 81 2.34 13.89 -25.35
N HIS A 82 1.98 12.62 -25.08
CA HIS A 82 0.92 11.93 -25.81
C HIS A 82 0.26 10.84 -24.94
N GLU A 83 -1.05 10.69 -25.08
CA GLU A 83 -1.82 9.73 -24.28
C GLU A 83 -1.99 8.39 -25.01
N ASP A 84 -2.70 8.38 -26.14
CA ASP A 84 -3.08 7.15 -26.84
C ASP A 84 -2.41 6.97 -28.22
N ALA A 85 -1.90 8.07 -28.80
CA ALA A 85 -1.24 8.09 -30.10
C ALA A 85 0.29 8.06 -29.95
N CYS A 86 0.83 6.90 -29.58
CA CYS A 86 2.27 6.72 -29.53
C CYS A 86 2.85 6.72 -30.95
N PRO A 87 3.85 7.58 -31.26
CA PRO A 87 4.51 7.59 -32.57
C PRO A 87 5.37 6.35 -32.82
N GLU A 88 5.72 5.62 -31.76
CA GLU A 88 6.41 4.34 -31.82
C GLU A 88 5.40 3.19 -31.90
N GLU A 89 5.74 2.10 -32.59
CA GLU A 89 4.89 0.91 -32.65
C GLU A 89 4.53 0.41 -31.24
N LYS A 90 3.32 -0.11 -31.07
CA LYS A 90 2.87 -0.69 -29.79
C LYS A 90 3.74 -1.89 -29.44
N MET A 91 4.72 -1.68 -28.56
CA MET A 91 5.54 -2.75 -28.03
C MET A 91 4.72 -3.49 -26.98
N ALA A 92 4.27 -4.70 -27.31
CA ALA A 92 3.64 -5.59 -26.33
C ALA A 92 4.63 -5.84 -25.18
N ARG A 93 4.43 -5.14 -24.05
CA ARG A 93 5.13 -5.41 -22.81
C ARG A 93 4.43 -6.56 -22.10
N CYS A 94 5.22 -7.52 -21.68
CA CYS A 94 4.71 -8.66 -20.95
C CYS A 94 4.27 -8.23 -19.54
N ASN A 95 2.99 -8.37 -19.22
CA ASN A 95 2.48 -8.06 -17.88
C ASN A 95 3.07 -8.92 -16.75
N LYS A 96 3.75 -10.04 -17.07
CA LYS A 96 4.43 -10.88 -16.06
C LYS A 96 5.85 -10.42 -15.74
N CYS A 97 6.60 -9.92 -16.72
CA CYS A 97 8.03 -9.61 -16.55
C CYS A 97 8.44 -8.19 -16.95
N GLY A 98 7.52 -7.37 -17.46
CA GLY A 98 7.76 -6.00 -17.91
C GLY A 98 8.58 -5.85 -19.19
N LYS A 99 9.17 -6.95 -19.72
CA LYS A 99 10.01 -6.90 -20.92
C LYS A 99 9.16 -6.73 -22.19
N PRO A 100 9.63 -5.94 -23.17
CA PRO A 100 8.96 -5.80 -24.47
C PRO A 100 9.12 -7.06 -25.34
N GLY A 101 8.32 -7.16 -26.40
CA GLY A 101 8.47 -8.16 -27.46
C GLY A 101 7.64 -9.43 -27.28
N HIS A 102 6.87 -9.57 -26.20
CA HIS A 102 5.97 -10.71 -26.01
C HIS A 102 4.81 -10.41 -25.07
N LEU A 103 3.70 -11.13 -25.25
CA LEU A 103 2.55 -11.08 -24.35
C LEU A 103 2.77 -11.98 -23.13
N ALA A 104 2.01 -11.73 -22.06
CA ALA A 104 2.04 -12.55 -20.85
C ALA A 104 1.83 -14.05 -21.12
N ALA A 105 1.06 -14.42 -22.15
CA ALA A 105 0.84 -15.80 -22.54
C ALA A 105 2.11 -16.51 -23.05
N ALA A 106 2.95 -15.79 -23.81
CA ALA A 106 4.21 -16.31 -24.37
C ALA A 106 5.43 -16.07 -23.46
N CYS A 107 5.21 -15.58 -22.24
CA CYS A 107 6.29 -15.32 -21.30
C CYS A 107 6.81 -16.63 -20.69
N GLN A 108 8.09 -16.89 -20.94
CA GLN A 108 8.83 -18.04 -20.43
C GLN A 108 9.20 -17.91 -18.95
N MET A 109 9.03 -16.74 -18.31
CA MET A 109 9.30 -16.59 -16.89
C MET A 109 8.25 -17.33 -16.04
N GLN A 110 8.75 -18.11 -15.09
CA GLN A 110 7.95 -18.76 -14.05
C GLN A 110 7.30 -17.69 -13.16
N LYS A 111 6.08 -17.98 -12.66
CA LYS A 111 5.40 -17.06 -11.73
C LYS A 111 6.18 -17.00 -10.42
N THR A 112 6.53 -15.79 -9.99
CA THR A 112 7.11 -15.54 -8.66
C THR A 112 6.00 -15.38 -7.63
N CYS A 113 6.25 -15.88 -6.43
CA CYS A 113 5.32 -15.76 -5.33
C CYS A 113 5.39 -14.37 -4.72
N ASN A 114 4.28 -13.63 -4.77
CA ASN A 114 4.18 -12.27 -4.20
C ASN A 114 4.45 -12.19 -2.68
N MET A 115 4.44 -13.31 -1.96
CA MET A 115 4.73 -13.34 -0.51
C MET A 115 6.16 -13.71 -0.16
N CYS A 116 6.74 -14.69 -0.84
CA CYS A 116 8.06 -15.22 -0.47
C CYS A 116 9.15 -14.95 -1.52
N GLY A 117 8.80 -14.35 -2.66
CA GLY A 117 9.72 -14.01 -3.74
C GLY A 117 10.24 -15.21 -4.54
N LYS A 118 9.94 -16.44 -4.14
CA LYS A 118 10.42 -17.66 -4.83
C LYS A 118 9.64 -17.93 -6.10
N GLU A 119 10.33 -18.47 -7.09
CA GLU A 119 9.79 -18.90 -8.38
C GLU A 119 9.05 -20.25 -8.27
N GLY A 120 8.17 -20.54 -9.22
CA GLY A 120 7.51 -21.85 -9.37
C GLY A 120 6.13 -21.97 -8.73
N HIS A 121 5.64 -20.94 -8.03
CA HIS A 121 4.28 -20.93 -7.47
C HIS A 121 3.74 -19.50 -7.31
N VAL A 122 2.41 -19.38 -7.26
CA VAL A 122 1.74 -18.10 -6.98
C VAL A 122 1.40 -17.99 -5.50
N TYR A 123 1.01 -16.78 -5.06
CA TYR A 123 0.53 -16.51 -3.69
C TYR A 123 -0.42 -17.59 -3.13
N LYS A 124 -1.34 -18.11 -3.97
CA LYS A 124 -2.32 -19.12 -3.57
C LYS A 124 -1.68 -20.43 -3.11
N ASP A 125 -0.62 -20.84 -3.80
CA ASP A 125 0.10 -22.11 -3.61
C ASP A 125 1.39 -21.90 -2.80
N CYS A 126 1.49 -20.80 -2.06
CA CYS A 126 2.68 -20.48 -1.29
C CYS A 126 2.81 -21.38 -0.06
N PRO A 127 3.87 -22.19 0.05
CA PRO A 127 4.07 -23.07 1.21
C PRO A 127 4.28 -22.27 2.51
N SER A 128 4.75 -21.02 2.41
CA SER A 128 4.90 -20.12 3.55
C SER A 128 3.58 -19.50 4.02
N LYS A 129 2.48 -19.61 3.24
CA LYS A 129 1.17 -19.03 3.60
C LYS A 129 0.63 -19.61 4.91
N ALA A 130 0.89 -20.89 5.18
CA ALA A 130 0.50 -21.57 6.41
C ALA A 130 1.17 -20.98 7.67
N LYS A 131 2.34 -20.34 7.55
CA LYS A 131 3.06 -19.76 8.68
C LYS A 131 2.62 -18.33 9.03
N SER A 132 1.97 -17.64 8.10
CA SER A 132 1.46 -16.27 8.29
C SER A 132 0.02 -16.19 8.81
N ALA A 133 -0.70 -17.32 8.83
CA ALA A 133 -2.06 -17.41 9.33
C ALA A 133 -2.09 -17.70 10.83
N VAL A 134 -1.37 -16.93 11.65
CA VAL A 134 -1.72 -16.87 13.08
C VAL A 134 -3.00 -16.05 13.16
N THR A 135 -4.14 -16.73 13.26
CA THR A 135 -5.42 -16.03 13.41
C THR A 135 -5.41 -15.22 14.70
N TYR A 136 -6.26 -14.20 14.79
CA TYR A 136 -6.39 -13.45 16.04
C TYR A 136 -6.73 -14.38 17.22
N ALA A 137 -7.50 -15.45 16.97
CA ALA A 137 -7.79 -16.49 17.96
C ALA A 137 -6.53 -17.27 18.39
N ASP A 138 -5.58 -17.53 17.47
CA ASP A 138 -4.32 -18.20 17.80
C ASP A 138 -3.38 -17.28 18.60
N LYS A 139 -3.40 -15.96 18.35
CA LYS A 139 -2.68 -14.98 19.18
C LYS A 139 -3.24 -14.91 20.60
N VAL A 140 -4.56 -15.01 20.76
CA VAL A 140 -5.22 -14.99 22.09
C VAL A 140 -4.86 -16.24 22.90
N ARG A 141 -4.71 -17.39 22.25
CA ARG A 141 -4.29 -18.66 22.92
C ARG A 141 -2.83 -18.67 23.37
N MET A 142 -1.98 -17.82 22.77
CA MET A 142 -0.56 -17.70 23.11
C MET A 142 -0.25 -16.60 24.15
N LEU A 143 -1.27 -15.91 24.68
CA LEU A 143 -1.08 -14.95 25.77
C LEU A 143 -0.84 -15.70 27.10
N PRO A 144 0.16 -15.30 27.90
CA PRO A 144 0.37 -15.89 29.22
C PRO A 144 -0.85 -15.64 30.11
N ALA A 145 -1.21 -16.63 30.93
CA ALA A 145 -2.30 -16.50 31.89
C ALA A 145 -2.03 -15.31 32.83
N ARG A 146 -2.99 -14.38 32.85
CA ARG A 146 -2.91 -13.13 33.61
C ARG A 146 -2.80 -13.43 35.11
N SER A 147 -1.81 -12.89 35.81
CA SER A 147 -1.60 -13.15 37.24
C SER A 147 -2.78 -12.67 38.08
N GLU A 148 -3.04 -13.33 39.22
CA GLU A 148 -4.18 -13.04 40.10
C GLU A 148 -4.25 -11.57 40.57
N SER A 149 -3.10 -10.88 40.61
CA SER A 149 -3.00 -9.46 40.93
C SER A 149 -3.73 -8.55 39.93
N GLU A 150 -3.76 -8.91 38.64
CA GLU A 150 -4.41 -8.11 37.61
C GLU A 150 -5.94 -8.31 37.55
N GLN A 151 -6.44 -9.42 38.09
CA GLN A 151 -7.89 -9.70 38.14
C GLN A 151 -8.60 -8.90 39.23
N LYS A 152 -7.89 -8.45 40.28
CA LYS A 152 -8.46 -7.56 41.31
C LYS A 152 -8.70 -6.14 40.80
N LEU A 153 -7.88 -5.63 39.88
CA LEU A 153 -8.01 -4.26 39.36
C LEU A 153 -9.19 -4.08 38.39
N VAL A 154 -9.58 -5.15 37.68
CA VAL A 154 -10.72 -5.10 36.73
C VAL A 154 -12.07 -5.17 37.46
N LYS A 155 -12.12 -5.82 38.64
CA LYS A 155 -13.35 -5.95 39.43
C LYS A 155 -13.73 -4.67 40.19
N SER A 156 -12.83 -3.70 40.31
CA SER A 156 -13.06 -2.44 41.03
C SER A 156 -13.49 -1.26 40.14
N VAL A 157 -13.63 -1.48 38.83
CA VAL A 157 -14.16 -0.46 37.92
C VAL A 157 -15.63 -0.79 37.67
N THR A 158 -16.52 -0.25 38.52
CA THR A 158 -17.97 -0.38 38.40
C THR A 158 -18.60 0.98 38.10
N THR A 159 -19.30 1.06 36.96
CA THR A 159 -20.22 2.10 36.42
C THR A 159 -19.70 3.52 36.26
#